data_AF-B0SSL4-F1
#
_entry.id   AF-B0SSL4-F1
#
_cell.length_a   1.000
_cell.length_b   1.000
_cell.length_c   1.000
_cell.angle_alpha   90.00
_cell.angle_beta   90.00
_cell.angle_gamma   90.00
#
_symmetry.space_group_name_H-M   'P 1'
#
loop_
_entity.id
_entity.type
_entity.pdbx_description
1 polymer ?
#
loop_
_entity_poly.entity_id
_entity_poly.type
_entity_poly.pdbx_seq_one_letter_code
_entity_poly.pdbx_strand_id
1 'polypeptide(L)' 'MENKEYIKKIAHLPYGEVLVQIFELTGHQINRAICYNEHTKKAYLIHELADFSYLKSQADNQSSEKEFKQLENYL' A
#
# COMPACT_ATOMS: atom_id res chain seq x y z
N MET A 1 9.00 -4.51 19.95
CA MET A 1 8.90 -4.58 18.48
C MET A 1 7.60 -3.93 18.11
N GLU A 2 7.63 -2.86 17.33
CA GLU A 2 6.40 -2.25 16.81
C GLU A 2 5.75 -3.24 15.85
N ASN A 3 4.49 -3.58 16.10
CA ASN A 3 3.73 -4.46 15.22
C ASN A 3 3.39 -3.70 13.94
N LYS A 4 4.13 -4.01 12.87
CA LYS A 4 3.84 -3.51 11.53
C LYS A 4 2.60 -4.18 10.98
N GLU A 5 1.73 -3.38 10.39
CA GLU A 5 0.54 -3.83 9.70
C GLU A 5 0.60 -3.39 8.24
N TYR A 6 0.00 -4.18 7.36
CA TYR A 6 -0.04 -3.89 5.93
C TYR A 6 -1.49 -3.89 5.48
N ILE A 7 -1.95 -2.77 4.95
CA ILE A 7 -3.32 -2.64 4.44
C ILE A 7 -3.27 -2.41 2.94
N LYS A 8 -4.05 -3.19 2.20
CA LYS A 8 -4.19 -3.10 0.76
C LYS A 8 -5.47 -2.36 0.38
N LYS A 9 -5.33 -1.46 -0.60
CA LYS A 9 -6.44 -0.85 -1.34
C LYS A 9 -6.28 -1.13 -2.82
N ILE A 10 -7.41 -1.32 -3.48
CA ILE A 10 -7.48 -1.51 -4.93
C ILE A 10 -8.25 -0.32 -5.48
N ALA A 11 -7.61 0.45 -6.35
CA ALA A 11 -8.26 1.52 -7.08
C ALA A 11 -8.49 1.06 -8.52
N HIS A 12 -9.75 0.99 -8.92
CA HIS A 12 -10.12 0.72 -10.31
C HIS A 12 -10.01 2.01 -11.11
N LEU A 13 -9.11 2.00 -12.09
CA LEU A 13 -8.91 3.09 -13.03
C LEU A 13 -9.87 2.94 -14.23
N PRO A 14 -10.02 3.99 -15.05
CA PRO A 14 -10.73 3.90 -16.31
C PRO A 14 -10.22 2.73 -17.18
N TYR A 15 -11.09 2.23 -18.06
CA TYR A 15 -10.76 1.17 -19.02
C TYR A 15 -10.39 -0.20 -18.41
N GLY A 16 -10.72 -0.43 -17.13
CA GLY A 16 -10.51 -1.71 -16.45
C GLY A 16 -9.08 -1.89 -15.90
N GLU A 17 -8.29 -0.81 -15.87
CA GLU A 17 -6.97 -0.82 -15.24
C GLU A 17 -7.10 -0.82 -13.71
N VAL A 18 -6.05 -1.29 -13.02
CA VAL A 18 -6.03 -1.40 -11.57
C VAL A 18 -4.73 -0.82 -11.01
N LEU A 19 -4.87 -0.01 -9.96
CA LEU A 19 -3.77 0.33 -9.06
C LEU A 19 -3.93 -0.45 -7.76
N VAL A 20 -2.88 -1.17 -7.38
CA VAL A 20 -2.77 -1.81 -6.08
C VAL A 20 -1.94 -0.91 -5.17
N GLN A 21 -2.51 -0.50 -4.05
CA GLN A 21 -1.83 0.31 -3.04
C GLN A 21 -1.67 -0.53 -1.78
N ILE A 22 -0.46 -0.57 -1.21
CA ILE A 22 -0.22 -1.21 0.09
C ILE A 22 0.43 -0.17 1.02
N PHE A 23 -0.18 0.03 2.18
CA PHE A 23 0.31 0.92 3.24
C PHE A 23 0.98 0.08 4.32
N GLU A 24 2.23 0.39 4.66
CA GLU A 24 2.88 -0.09 5.88
C GLU A 24 2.54 0.88 7.01
N LEU A 25 1.94 0.34 8.08
CA LEU A 25 1.51 1.10 9.24
C LEU A 25 2.23 0.65 10.50
N THR A 26 2.48 1.61 11.40
CA THR A 26 2.70 1.33 12.83
C THR A 26 1.53 1.93 13.60
N GLY A 27 0.64 1.09 14.12
CA GLY A 27 -0.59 1.54 14.78
C GLY A 27 -1.54 2.25 13.81
N HIS A 28 -1.66 3.57 13.97
CA HIS A 28 -2.47 4.44 13.09
C HIS A 28 -1.62 5.33 12.17
N GLN A 29 -0.30 5.23 12.20
CA GLN A 29 0.58 6.06 11.36
C GLN A 29 0.99 5.32 10.10
N ILE A 30 0.98 6.02 8.96
CA ILE A 30 1.51 5.48 7.71
C ILE A 30 3.01 5.71 7.69
N ASN A 31 3.80 4.65 7.67
CA ASN A 31 5.26 4.76 7.55
C ASN A 31 5.68 4.89 6.09
N ARG A 32 5.13 4.00 5.25
CA ARG A 32 5.44 3.88 3.82
C ARG A 32 4.21 3.44 3.06
N ALA A 33 4.16 3.78 1.77
CA ALA A 33 3.15 3.27 0.86
C ALA A 33 3.78 2.89 -0.46
N ILE A 34 3.35 1.77 -1.03
CA ILE A 34 3.71 1.39 -2.40
C ILE A 34 2.46 1.37 -3.27
N CYS A 35 2.56 1.95 -4.46
CA CYS A 35 1.49 1.97 -5.46
C CYS A 35 1.97 1.25 -6.72
N TYR A 36 1.33 0.16 -7.09
CA TYR A 36 1.63 -0.64 -8.26
C TYR A 36 0.56 -0.46 -9.33
N ASN A 37 0.98 -0.09 -10.53
CA ASN A 37 0.13 0.00 -11.69
C ASN A 37 0.18 -1.31 -12.48
N GLU A 38 -0.94 -2.03 -12.55
CA GLU A 38 -1.02 -3.32 -13.22
C GLU A 38 -0.86 -3.22 -14.74
N HIS A 39 -1.22 -2.09 -15.35
CA HIS A 39 -1.10 -1.85 -16.78
C HIS A 39 0.36 -1.61 -17.18
N THR A 40 1.02 -0.67 -16.51
CA THR A 40 2.42 -0.33 -16.84
C THR A 40 3.43 -1.28 -16.21
N LYS A 41 3.00 -2.15 -15.28
CA LYS A 41 3.86 -3.04 -14.49
C LYS A 41 4.96 -2.28 -13.74
N LYS A 42 4.62 -1.11 -13.21
CA LYS A 42 5.54 -0.24 -12.45
C LYS A 42 5.00 0.06 -11.07
N ALA A 43 5.89 0.14 -10.10
CA ALA A 43 5.59 0.55 -8.74
C ALA A 43 6.20 1.92 -8.43
N TYR A 44 5.60 2.59 -7.46
CA TYR A 44 6.11 3.83 -6.87
C TYR A 44 6.09 3.69 -5.36
N LEU A 45 7.24 3.91 -4.74
CA LEU A 45 7.41 3.87 -3.29
C LEU A 45 7.40 5.29 -2.73
N ILE A 46 6.60 5.50 -1.70
CA ILE A 46 6.50 6.76 -0.98
C ILE A 46 6.98 6.50 0.45
N HIS A 47 8.00 7.24 0.85
CA HIS A 47 8.59 7.20 2.19
C HIS A 47 8.03 8.34 3.05
N GLU A 48 8.17 8.19 4.37
CA GLU A 48 7.99 9.27 5.36
C GLU A 48 6.59 9.91 5.36
N LEU A 49 5.55 9.09 5.22
CA LEU A 49 4.15 9.54 5.35
C LEU A 49 3.70 9.70 6.82
N ALA A 50 4.64 9.83 7.75
CA ALA A 50 4.39 9.75 9.20
C ALA A 50 3.45 10.85 9.74
N ASP A 51 3.30 11.96 8.99
CA ASP A 51 2.34 13.03 9.29
C ASP A 51 0.89 12.67 8.92
N PHE A 52 0.67 11.55 8.23
CA PHE A 52 -0.65 11.07 7.84
C PHE A 52 -1.11 9.92 8.74
N SER A 53 -2.17 10.20 9.50
CA SER A 53 -2.91 9.16 10.21
C SER A 53 -3.75 8.34 9.25
N TYR A 54 -3.63 7.02 9.32
CA TYR A 54 -4.47 6.07 8.62
C TYR A 54 -5.79 5.86 9.38
N LEU A 55 -6.90 6.22 8.73
CA LEU A 55 -8.24 5.97 9.23
C LEU A 55 -8.68 4.56 8.82
N LYS A 56 -8.60 3.63 9.77
CA LYS A 56 -9.02 2.24 9.55
C LYS A 56 -10.51 2.15 9.26
N SER A 57 -10.86 1.35 8.26
CA SER A 57 -12.23 0.99 7.91
C SER A 57 -12.44 -0.52 8.01
N GLN A 58 -13.66 -0.95 8.31
CA GLN A 58 -14.01 -2.38 8.28
C GLN A 58 -13.93 -2.98 6.87
N ALA A 59 -13.92 -2.14 5.83
CA ALA A 59 -13.75 -2.55 4.44
C ALA A 59 -12.27 -2.65 4.01
N ASP A 60 -11.33 -2.43 4.92
CA ASP A 60 -9.91 -2.52 4.60
C ASP A 60 -9.49 -3.97 4.36
N ASN A 61 -8.75 -4.19 3.28
CA ASN A 61 -8.23 -5.51 2.96
C ASN A 61 -6.86 -5.69 3.63
N GLN A 62 -6.73 -6.72 4.45
CA GLN A 62 -5.44 -7.05 5.06
C GLN A 62 -4.44 -7.50 3.99
N SER A 63 -3.19 -7.07 4.14
CA SER A 63 -2.05 -7.48 3.31
C SER A 63 -0.89 -7.93 4.21
N SER A 64 0.30 -8.10 3.62
CA SER A 64 1.49 -8.58 4.29
C SER A 64 2.75 -7.89 3.79
N GLU A 65 3.80 -7.93 4.63
CA GLU A 65 5.14 -7.49 4.24
C GLU A 65 5.65 -8.19 2.98
N LYS A 66 5.30 -9.47 2.81
CA LYS A 66 5.69 -10.25 1.63
C LYS A 66 5.11 -9.65 0.35
N GLU A 67 3.82 -9.30 0.35
CA GLU A 67 3.17 -8.67 -0.81
C GLU A 67 3.76 -7.28 -1.09
N PHE A 68 4.01 -6.50 -0.03
CA PHE A 68 4.66 -5.19 -0.16
C PHE A 68 6.04 -5.30 -0.84
N LYS A 69 6.90 -6.19 -0.34
CA LYS A 69 8.24 -6.44 -0.91
C LYS A 69 8.19 -7.03 -2.32
N GLN A 70 7.15 -7.80 -2.65
CA GLN A 70 6.96 -8.27 -4.03
C GLN A 70 6.74 -7.11 -5.00
N LEU A 71 6.00 -6.08 -4.59
CA LEU A 71 5.78 -4.88 -5.40
C LEU A 71 7.04 -4.00 -5.50
N GLU A 72 7.92 -4.02 -4.50
CA GLU A 72 9.22 -3.31 -4.57
C GLU A 72 10.10 -3.80 -5.72
N ASN A 73 9.90 -5.03 -6.21
CA ASN A 73 10.62 -5.55 -7.39
C ASN A 73 10.23 -4.87 -8.72
N TYR A 74 9.19 -4.03 -8.71
CA TYR A 74 8.68 -3.32 -9.89
C TYR A 74 8.95 -1.81 -9.85
N LEU A 75 9.78 -1.32 -8.90
CA LEU A 75 10.19 0.09 -8.82
C LEU A 75 11.02 0.53 -10.04
#